data_AF-A0A0C2Z7I8-F1
#
_entry.id   AF-A0A0C2Z7I8-F1
#
_cell.length_a   1.000
_cell.length_b   1.000
_cell.length_c   1.000
_cell.angle_alpha   90.00
_cell.angle_beta   90.00
_cell.angle_gamma   90.00
#
_symmetry.space_group_name_H-M   'P 1'
#
loop_
_entity.id
_entity.type
_entity.pdbx_description
1 polymer ?
#
loop_
_entity_poly.entity_id
_entity_poly.type
_entity_poly.pdbx_seq_one_letter_code
_entity_poly.pdbx_strand_id
1 'polypeptide(L)'
;MGNIFSQWSEPQAEGTLRGSNDITHGSASKHPQVSSESDKPPPYSRAPTLPLVDRYNDPNFPKRSLRQRRSREDALETLKKYDTVLVVDDSASMRGPRWEEAKRALSDLASIAAEYDWDGLDIYFLNHSKAGLGLKAKGSATVNALFDKVQPKGPTPIGDKLDVLLSNYIRRLELVQRKHDLGNTSALKQIKPVNFIVTTDGVPSDDPESVIVATARRLDLGHFPLSQIGIQFVQIGNAKEATKFLRELDDALGVKYSIRDIVDTTPYLNAKLTSEMLIKILIGGINRRVDHRGTDAVMGLRV
;
A
#
# COMPACT_ATOMS: atom_id res chain seq x y z
N MET A 1 -23.87 38.68 -39.83
CA MET A 1 -25.07 38.24 -40.59
C MET A 1 -25.51 36.89 -40.03
N GLY A 2 -26.81 36.60 -39.97
CA GLY A 2 -27.36 35.30 -39.52
C GLY A 2 -27.74 35.28 -38.03
N ASN A 3 -29.05 35.34 -37.75
CA ASN A 3 -29.65 35.33 -36.41
C ASN A 3 -31.06 34.72 -36.48
N ILE A 4 -31.31 33.55 -35.88
CA ILE A 4 -32.64 32.92 -35.63
C ILE A 4 -32.43 31.98 -34.40
N PHE A 5 -33.11 32.06 -33.24
CA PHE A 5 -34.51 31.65 -32.90
C PHE A 5 -34.84 30.20 -33.35
N SER A 6 -35.69 29.34 -32.74
CA SER A 6 -36.79 29.41 -31.74
C SER A 6 -37.22 27.96 -31.31
N GLN A 7 -37.99 27.64 -30.25
CA GLN A 7 -38.26 28.18 -28.90
C GLN A 7 -39.35 27.29 -28.20
N TRP A 8 -39.33 27.08 -26.86
CA TRP A 8 -40.36 26.37 -26.03
C TRP A 8 -40.51 24.83 -26.25
N SER A 9 -41.15 24.00 -25.40
CA SER A 9 -42.11 24.21 -24.30
C SER A 9 -42.03 23.18 -23.16
N GLU A 10 -42.48 23.59 -21.96
CA GLU A 10 -42.93 22.73 -20.85
C GLU A 10 -44.48 22.64 -20.87
N PRO A 11 -45.13 21.65 -20.23
CA PRO A 11 -46.14 22.01 -19.22
C PRO A 11 -46.25 21.05 -18.00
N GLN A 12 -47.04 21.46 -17.02
CA GLN A 12 -47.12 20.94 -15.64
C GLN A 12 -48.30 19.98 -15.36
N ALA A 13 -48.28 19.43 -14.13
CA ALA A 13 -49.44 19.07 -13.28
C ALA A 13 -50.26 17.81 -13.70
N GLU A 14 -51.03 17.12 -12.84
CA GLU A 14 -51.35 17.24 -11.40
C GLU A 14 -51.86 15.85 -10.88
N GLY A 15 -52.04 15.64 -9.56
CA GLY A 15 -52.75 14.43 -9.07
C GLY A 15 -52.56 14.05 -7.60
N THR A 16 -53.50 14.42 -6.74
CA THR A 16 -53.50 14.17 -5.28
C THR A 16 -54.51 13.07 -4.89
N LEU A 17 -54.35 12.45 -3.70
CA LEU A 17 -55.37 11.99 -2.71
C LEU A 17 -54.88 10.74 -1.93
N ARG A 18 -55.34 10.36 -0.73
CA ARG A 18 -55.53 11.01 0.61
C ARG A 18 -56.35 10.03 1.49
N GLY A 19 -55.86 9.71 2.69
CA GLY A 19 -56.63 9.15 3.83
C GLY A 19 -56.65 7.61 3.98
N SER A 20 -57.11 7.02 5.10
CA SER A 20 -57.26 7.48 6.51
C SER A 20 -57.95 6.38 7.36
N ASN A 21 -57.69 6.34 8.69
CA ASN A 21 -58.52 5.68 9.76
C ASN A 21 -58.53 4.12 9.79
N ASP A 22 -58.86 3.37 10.87
CA ASP A 22 -59.15 3.58 12.32
C ASP A 22 -58.81 2.25 13.07
N ILE A 23 -58.24 2.17 14.29
CA ILE A 23 -58.78 2.27 15.68
C ILE A 23 -59.70 1.10 16.17
N THR A 24 -59.61 0.79 17.49
CA THR A 24 -60.39 -0.15 18.36
C THR A 24 -59.90 -1.61 18.44
N HIS A 25 -60.06 -2.40 19.53
CA HIS A 25 -60.11 -2.21 21.00
C HIS A 25 -60.05 -3.63 21.66
N GLY A 26 -59.65 -3.80 22.93
CA GLY A 26 -59.93 -5.05 23.68
C GLY A 26 -59.06 -5.33 24.93
N SER A 27 -59.68 -5.47 26.10
CA SER A 27 -59.01 -5.48 27.42
C SER A 27 -58.68 -6.85 28.04
N ALA A 28 -57.51 -6.91 28.68
CA ALA A 28 -57.17 -7.45 30.02
C ALA A 28 -57.82 -8.74 30.60
N SER A 29 -56.98 -9.64 31.16
CA SER A 29 -57.08 -10.08 32.58
C SER A 29 -55.92 -10.93 33.13
N LYS A 30 -55.49 -10.56 34.36
CA LYS A 30 -54.98 -11.38 35.49
C LYS A 30 -53.59 -12.07 35.48
N HIS A 31 -52.76 -11.59 36.41
CA HIS A 31 -51.66 -12.22 37.15
C HIS A 31 -52.06 -13.54 37.87
N PRO A 32 -51.12 -14.46 38.24
CA PRO A 32 -50.05 -14.21 39.23
C PRO A 32 -48.61 -14.61 38.83
N GLN A 33 -47.66 -14.29 39.73
CA GLN A 33 -46.21 -14.34 39.52
C GLN A 33 -45.59 -15.74 39.65
N VAL A 34 -44.52 -16.00 38.88
CA VAL A 34 -43.35 -16.78 39.32
C VAL A 34 -42.09 -16.06 38.83
N SER A 35 -41.06 -15.98 39.67
CA SER A 35 -39.80 -15.28 39.44
C SER A 35 -38.70 -16.18 38.90
N SER A 36 -37.94 -15.72 37.91
CA SER A 36 -36.52 -16.08 37.74
C SER A 36 -35.77 -15.02 36.92
N GLU A 37 -34.67 -14.52 37.46
CA GLU A 37 -33.74 -13.61 36.78
C GLU A 37 -32.70 -14.40 35.98
N SER A 38 -32.66 -14.24 34.64
CA SER A 38 -31.44 -14.38 33.84
C SER A 38 -31.67 -13.94 32.39
N ASP A 39 -31.29 -12.71 32.04
CA ASP A 39 -30.65 -12.41 30.76
C ASP A 39 -30.21 -10.93 30.68
N LYS A 40 -28.90 -10.71 30.83
CA LYS A 40 -28.20 -9.50 30.39
C LYS A 40 -26.87 -9.94 29.77
N PRO A 41 -26.50 -9.45 28.57
CA PRO A 41 -25.23 -9.80 27.95
C PRO A 41 -24.05 -9.23 28.76
N PRO A 42 -22.89 -9.92 28.79
CA PRO A 42 -21.74 -9.48 29.59
C PRO A 42 -21.11 -8.20 29.02
N PRO A 43 -20.62 -7.28 29.87
CA PRO A 43 -19.88 -6.11 29.42
C PRO A 43 -18.48 -6.49 28.91
N TYR A 44 -17.97 -5.73 27.94
CA TYR A 44 -16.64 -5.93 27.36
C TYR A 44 -15.53 -5.87 28.41
N SER A 45 -14.82 -6.98 28.59
CA SER A 45 -13.58 -7.03 29.38
C SER A 45 -12.45 -6.34 28.61
N ARG A 46 -11.90 -5.25 29.16
CA ARG A 46 -10.60 -4.70 28.71
C ARG A 46 -9.51 -5.69 29.12
N ALA A 47 -8.69 -6.13 28.16
CA ALA A 47 -7.51 -6.93 28.46
C ALA A 47 -6.62 -6.20 29.49
N PRO A 48 -6.13 -6.88 30.54
CA PRO A 48 -5.32 -6.24 31.57
C PRO A 48 -3.95 -5.88 31.01
N THR A 49 -3.65 -4.59 30.95
CA THR A 49 -2.27 -4.11 30.81
C THR A 49 -1.50 -4.46 32.08
N LEU A 50 -0.72 -5.54 32.02
CA LEU A 50 0.17 -5.94 33.12
C LEU A 50 1.15 -4.80 33.48
N PRO A 51 1.47 -4.59 34.77
CA PRO A 51 2.41 -3.58 35.19
C PRO A 51 3.79 -3.77 34.57
N LEU A 52 4.56 -2.68 34.42
CA LEU A 52 5.91 -2.70 33.84
C LEU A 52 6.90 -3.62 34.58
N VAL A 53 6.62 -3.95 35.84
CA VAL A 53 7.50 -4.73 36.72
C VAL A 53 7.56 -6.22 36.30
N ASP A 54 6.44 -6.81 35.85
CA ASP A 54 6.40 -8.25 35.51
C ASP A 54 7.18 -8.61 34.23
N ARG A 55 7.51 -7.63 33.38
CA ARG A 55 8.27 -7.87 32.14
C ARG A 55 9.71 -8.31 32.37
N TYR A 56 10.27 -8.04 33.55
CA TYR A 56 11.64 -8.41 33.90
C TYR A 56 11.79 -9.87 34.37
N ASN A 57 10.68 -10.57 34.68
CA ASN A 57 10.69 -11.94 35.19
C ASN A 57 10.35 -13.02 34.14
N ASP A 58 10.12 -12.66 32.86
CA ASP A 58 9.97 -13.66 31.78
C ASP A 58 11.36 -14.11 31.27
N PRO A 59 11.80 -15.36 31.51
CA PRO A 59 13.11 -15.86 31.07
C PRO A 59 13.22 -15.97 29.53
N ASN A 60 12.12 -15.86 28.79
CA ASN A 60 12.11 -15.77 27.34
C ASN A 60 12.14 -14.34 26.80
N PHE A 61 11.94 -13.29 27.62
CA PHE A 61 12.02 -11.89 27.19
C PHE A 61 13.38 -11.51 26.54
N PRO A 62 14.56 -11.85 27.11
CA PRO A 62 15.84 -11.62 26.44
C PRO A 62 15.99 -12.47 25.17
N LYS A 63 15.53 -13.72 25.15
CA LYS A 63 15.62 -14.60 23.97
C LYS A 63 14.72 -14.12 22.82
N ARG A 64 13.52 -13.64 23.12
CA ARG A 64 12.54 -13.13 22.15
C ARG A 64 13.01 -11.82 21.53
N SER A 65 13.50 -10.89 22.35
CA SER A 65 14.07 -9.62 21.86
C SER A 65 15.33 -9.82 21.02
N LEU A 66 16.24 -10.73 21.41
CA LEU A 66 17.42 -11.09 20.59
C LEU A 66 17.03 -11.76 19.26
N ARG A 67 16.05 -12.69 19.26
CA ARG A 67 15.55 -13.33 18.04
C ARG A 67 14.87 -12.31 17.10
N GLN A 68 14.12 -11.36 17.65
CA GLN A 68 13.47 -10.30 16.90
C GLN A 68 14.48 -9.29 16.32
N ARG A 69 15.58 -9.00 17.03
CA ARG A 69 16.70 -8.20 16.51
C ARG A 69 17.40 -8.89 15.34
N ARG A 70 17.81 -10.15 15.49
CA ARG A 70 18.42 -10.93 14.39
C ARG A 70 17.50 -10.99 13.17
N SER A 71 16.21 -11.29 13.37
CA SER A 71 15.22 -11.29 12.28
C SER A 71 15.04 -9.91 11.61
N ARG A 72 15.33 -8.79 12.28
CA ARG A 72 15.34 -7.45 11.68
C ARG A 72 16.65 -7.16 10.95
N GLU A 73 17.78 -7.61 11.48
CA GLU A 73 19.10 -7.53 10.84
C GLU A 73 19.11 -8.35 9.52
N ASP A 74 18.67 -9.62 9.56
CA ASP A 74 18.53 -10.50 8.39
C ASP A 74 17.59 -9.91 7.33
N ALA A 75 16.52 -9.24 7.76
CA ALA A 75 15.62 -8.51 6.89
C ALA A 75 16.33 -7.32 6.21
N LEU A 76 16.98 -6.44 6.98
CA LEU A 76 17.65 -5.26 6.43
C LEU A 76 18.80 -5.65 5.48
N GLU A 77 19.56 -6.70 5.80
CA GLU A 77 20.57 -7.27 4.89
C GLU A 77 19.95 -7.90 3.62
N THR A 78 18.70 -8.35 3.68
CA THR A 78 17.95 -8.75 2.49
C THR A 78 17.53 -7.54 1.66
N LEU A 79 17.07 -6.44 2.28
CA LEU A 79 16.72 -5.21 1.57
C LEU A 79 17.91 -4.58 0.85
N LYS A 80 19.13 -4.66 1.40
CA LYS A 80 20.36 -4.13 0.77
C LYS A 80 20.69 -4.75 -0.59
N LYS A 81 20.17 -5.96 -0.88
CA LYS A 81 20.33 -6.65 -2.17
C LYS A 81 19.42 -6.08 -3.28
N TYR A 82 18.48 -5.23 -2.92
CA TYR A 82 17.50 -4.61 -3.81
C TYR A 82 17.64 -3.08 -3.75
N ASP A 83 17.38 -2.41 -4.88
CA ASP A 83 17.02 -0.99 -4.85
C ASP A 83 15.56 -0.87 -4.42
N THR A 84 15.18 0.21 -3.73
CA THR A 84 13.78 0.48 -3.33
C THR A 84 13.37 1.89 -3.72
N VAL A 85 12.34 1.96 -4.55
CA VAL A 85 11.81 3.21 -5.09
C VAL A 85 10.46 3.50 -4.44
N LEU A 86 10.44 4.45 -3.53
CA LEU A 86 9.22 4.95 -2.91
C LEU A 86 8.52 5.91 -3.88
N VAL A 87 7.30 5.58 -4.26
CA VAL A 87 6.44 6.40 -5.13
C VAL A 87 5.29 6.93 -4.27
N VAL A 88 5.31 8.22 -3.97
CA VAL A 88 4.39 8.83 -3.01
C VAL A 88 3.29 9.58 -3.75
N ASP A 89 2.05 9.27 -3.39
CA ASP A 89 0.89 10.03 -3.81
C ASP A 89 0.89 11.44 -3.19
N ASP A 90 1.04 12.44 -4.05
CA ASP A 90 0.92 13.87 -3.75
C ASP A 90 -0.30 14.50 -4.44
N SER A 91 -1.35 13.71 -4.71
CA SER A 91 -2.64 14.18 -5.23
C SER A 91 -3.41 15.06 -4.23
N ALA A 92 -4.54 15.63 -4.65
CA ALA A 92 -5.36 16.48 -3.80
C ALA A 92 -6.03 15.74 -2.61
N SER A 93 -6.29 14.43 -2.71
CA SER A 93 -6.93 13.63 -1.65
C SER A 93 -6.04 13.43 -0.42
N MET A 94 -4.73 13.34 -0.64
CA MET A 94 -3.72 13.10 0.39
C MET A 94 -3.57 14.25 1.40
N ARG A 95 -4.19 15.42 1.20
CA ARG A 95 -4.03 16.62 2.05
C ARG A 95 -4.29 16.34 3.54
N GLY A 96 -3.47 16.94 4.39
CA GLY A 96 -3.62 16.90 5.84
C GLY A 96 -3.12 15.57 6.44
N PRO A 97 -3.93 14.84 7.24
CA PRO A 97 -3.45 13.70 8.01
C PRO A 97 -2.77 12.59 7.20
N ARG A 98 -3.23 12.33 5.96
CA ARG A 98 -2.70 11.25 5.10
C ARG A 98 -1.28 11.54 4.60
N TRP A 99 -1.05 12.77 4.13
CA TRP A 99 0.29 13.28 3.79
C TRP A 99 1.25 13.25 4.97
N GLU A 100 0.78 13.69 6.14
CA GLU A 100 1.57 13.69 7.38
C GLU A 100 1.88 12.28 7.90
N GLU A 101 1.02 11.31 7.62
CA GLU A 101 1.27 9.90 7.91
C GLU A 101 2.34 9.31 6.98
N ALA A 102 2.21 9.53 5.66
CA ALA A 102 3.23 9.16 4.68
C ALA A 102 4.60 9.80 5.01
N LYS A 103 4.62 11.10 5.30
CA LYS A 103 5.84 11.86 5.67
C LYS A 103 6.59 11.19 6.83
N ARG A 104 5.88 10.85 7.91
CA ARG A 104 6.49 10.21 9.09
C ARG A 104 7.01 8.82 8.77
N ALA A 105 6.17 7.95 8.18
CA ALA A 105 6.56 6.58 7.86
C ALA A 105 7.82 6.51 6.97
N LEU A 106 7.92 7.37 5.96
CA LEU A 106 9.06 7.43 5.05
C LEU A 106 10.28 8.14 5.65
N SER A 107 10.07 9.16 6.50
CA SER A 107 11.14 9.80 7.29
C SER A 107 11.81 8.79 8.21
N ASP A 108 11.02 7.99 8.92
CA ASP A 108 11.50 6.96 9.85
C ASP A 108 12.17 5.81 9.10
N LEU A 109 11.61 5.38 7.95
CA LEU A 109 12.23 4.38 7.09
C LEU A 109 13.59 4.85 6.55
N ALA A 110 13.71 6.10 6.11
CA ALA A 110 14.97 6.68 5.66
C ALA A 110 16.00 6.85 6.79
N SER A 111 15.54 7.05 8.03
CA SER A 111 16.43 7.03 9.21
C SER A 111 17.01 5.64 9.46
N ILE A 112 16.19 4.59 9.37
CA ILE A 112 16.64 3.19 9.49
C ILE A 112 17.56 2.82 8.31
N ALA A 113 17.23 3.25 7.09
CA ALA A 113 18.07 3.02 5.92
C ALA A 113 19.48 3.63 6.10
N ALA A 114 19.57 4.84 6.64
CA ALA A 114 20.84 5.49 6.92
C ALA A 114 21.64 4.80 8.05
N GLU A 115 20.98 4.28 9.09
CA GLU A 115 21.62 3.56 10.20
C GLU A 115 22.31 2.26 9.74
N TYR A 116 21.70 1.54 8.79
CA TYR A 116 22.18 0.23 8.31
C TYR A 116 23.00 0.28 7.00
N ASP A 117 23.40 1.48 6.55
CA ASP A 117 24.00 1.73 5.22
C ASP A 117 23.24 1.01 4.10
N TRP A 118 21.92 1.15 4.11
CA TRP A 118 21.06 0.65 3.05
C TRP A 118 21.08 1.63 1.88
N ASP A 119 21.77 1.24 0.82
CA ASP A 119 21.79 1.99 -0.42
C ASP A 119 20.78 1.53 -1.46
N GLY A 120 20.28 2.51 -2.22
CA GLY A 120 19.24 2.31 -3.22
C GLY A 120 17.85 2.78 -2.79
N LEU A 121 17.70 3.56 -1.72
CA LEU A 121 16.41 4.20 -1.38
C LEU A 121 16.23 5.52 -2.15
N ASP A 122 15.27 5.52 -3.09
CA ASP A 122 14.81 6.69 -3.85
C ASP A 122 13.39 7.11 -3.42
N ILE A 123 13.06 8.39 -3.52
CA ILE A 123 11.68 8.93 -3.39
C ILE A 123 11.30 9.71 -4.64
N TYR A 124 10.14 9.38 -5.22
CA TYR A 124 9.46 10.13 -6.28
C TYR A 124 8.02 10.45 -5.85
N PHE A 125 7.41 11.46 -6.46
CA PHE A 125 5.98 11.75 -6.31
C PHE A 125 5.22 11.49 -7.61
N LEU A 126 3.92 11.27 -7.54
CA LEU A 126 3.07 11.09 -8.72
C LEU A 126 3.04 12.37 -9.58
N ASN A 127 2.73 13.53 -8.99
CA ASN A 127 2.55 14.79 -9.69
C ASN A 127 3.83 15.64 -9.70
N HIS A 128 4.51 15.81 -8.57
CA HIS A 128 5.69 16.69 -8.51
C HIS A 128 6.94 16.05 -9.16
N SER A 129 7.61 16.83 -10.00
CA SER A 129 8.91 16.51 -10.64
C SER A 129 10.13 16.47 -9.71
N LYS A 130 9.98 16.75 -8.40
CA LYS A 130 11.09 16.66 -7.44
C LYS A 130 11.27 15.19 -7.05
N ALA A 131 12.51 14.75 -6.92
CA ALA A 131 12.85 13.42 -6.42
C ALA A 131 13.97 13.52 -5.38
N GLY A 132 13.95 12.60 -4.41
CA GLY A 132 15.07 12.36 -3.51
C GLY A 132 15.80 11.11 -3.99
N LEU A 133 16.85 11.29 -4.80
CA LEU A 133 17.61 10.18 -5.37
C LEU A 133 18.77 9.78 -4.47
N GLY A 134 19.01 8.47 -4.33
CA GLY A 134 20.15 7.89 -3.64
C GLY A 134 20.35 8.46 -2.25
N LEU A 135 19.36 8.27 -1.35
CA LEU A 135 19.27 8.90 -0.03
C LEU A 135 20.35 8.44 1.00
N LYS A 136 21.63 8.44 0.61
CA LYS A 136 22.76 8.17 1.50
C LYS A 136 22.99 9.34 2.47
N ALA A 137 23.40 9.01 3.70
CA ALA A 137 23.96 9.90 4.73
C ALA A 137 23.11 11.06 5.29
N LYS A 138 21.89 11.35 4.79
CA LYS A 138 21.03 12.44 5.34
C LYS A 138 19.64 12.02 5.83
N GLY A 139 19.28 10.74 5.67
CA GLY A 139 18.12 10.10 6.31
C GLY A 139 16.83 10.93 6.33
N SER A 140 16.20 10.99 7.50
CA SER A 140 14.94 11.71 7.76
C SER A 140 14.98 13.19 7.36
N ALA A 141 16.11 13.89 7.51
CA ALA A 141 16.21 15.32 7.21
C ALA A 141 15.97 15.63 5.73
N THR A 142 16.49 14.79 4.81
CA THR A 142 16.23 14.94 3.37
C THR A 142 14.76 14.67 3.03
N VAL A 143 14.15 13.64 3.65
CA VAL A 143 12.73 13.33 3.43
C VAL A 143 11.85 14.49 3.89
N ASN A 144 12.08 15.00 5.10
CA ASN A 144 11.33 16.15 5.62
C ASN A 144 11.48 17.37 4.71
N ALA A 145 12.71 17.75 4.34
CA ALA A 145 12.96 18.88 3.44
C ALA A 145 12.43 18.69 2.00
N LEU A 146 12.15 17.45 1.59
CA LEU A 146 11.49 17.13 0.32
C LEU A 146 9.97 17.30 0.46
N PHE A 147 9.37 16.75 1.51
CA PHE A 147 7.95 16.89 1.82
C PHE A 147 7.53 18.35 2.11
N ASP A 148 8.39 19.15 2.75
CA ASP A 148 8.15 20.58 2.98
C ASP A 148 8.12 21.40 1.67
N LYS A 149 8.71 20.84 0.60
CA LYS A 149 8.78 21.44 -0.75
C LYS A 149 7.73 20.93 -1.72
N VAL A 150 6.85 20.01 -1.29
CA VAL A 150 5.79 19.40 -2.12
C VAL A 150 4.47 19.58 -1.39
N GLN A 151 3.46 20.09 -2.10
CA GLN A 151 2.12 20.28 -1.55
C GLN A 151 1.15 19.36 -2.29
N PRO A 152 0.34 18.54 -1.58
CA PRO A 152 -0.58 17.63 -2.22
C PRO A 152 -1.62 18.37 -3.09
N LYS A 153 -1.65 18.06 -4.39
CA LYS A 153 -2.48 18.71 -5.41
C LYS A 153 -2.53 17.86 -6.68
N GLY A 154 -3.59 18.05 -7.47
CA GLY A 154 -3.74 17.37 -8.76
C GLY A 154 -4.32 15.96 -8.63
N PRO A 155 -4.32 15.20 -9.74
CA PRO A 155 -4.89 13.85 -9.82
C PRO A 155 -3.95 12.78 -9.22
N THR A 156 -4.29 11.50 -9.41
CA THR A 156 -3.53 10.34 -8.92
C THR A 156 -2.97 9.52 -10.10
N PRO A 157 -1.99 10.05 -10.87
CA PRO A 157 -1.49 9.42 -12.10
C PRO A 157 -0.46 8.33 -11.78
N ILE A 158 -0.95 7.14 -11.42
CA ILE A 158 -0.11 6.01 -11.01
C ILE A 158 0.47 5.32 -12.25
N GLY A 159 -0.32 5.14 -13.31
CA GLY A 159 0.12 4.54 -14.57
C GLY A 159 1.25 5.33 -15.22
N ASP A 160 1.05 6.63 -15.45
CA ASP A 160 2.06 7.52 -16.06
C ASP A 160 3.37 7.52 -15.25
N LYS A 161 3.27 7.56 -13.91
CA LYS A 161 4.46 7.54 -13.05
C LYS A 161 5.18 6.21 -13.11
N LEU A 162 4.43 5.11 -13.07
CA LEU A 162 5.00 3.77 -13.17
C LEU A 162 5.65 3.54 -14.52
N ASP A 163 5.07 3.97 -15.66
CA ASP A 163 5.72 3.77 -16.96
C ASP A 163 7.07 4.49 -17.02
N VAL A 164 7.12 5.78 -16.62
CA VAL A 164 8.38 6.53 -16.60
C VAL A 164 9.46 5.81 -15.80
N LEU A 165 9.12 5.26 -14.62
CA LEU A 165 10.08 4.61 -13.73
C LEU A 165 10.46 3.19 -14.21
N LEU A 166 9.47 2.36 -14.55
CA LEU A 166 9.64 0.97 -15.00
C LEU A 166 10.33 0.93 -16.36
N SER A 167 9.91 1.74 -17.33
CA SER A 167 10.57 1.82 -18.64
C SER A 167 12.01 2.34 -18.54
N ASN A 168 12.32 3.24 -17.59
CA ASN A 168 13.71 3.65 -17.31
C ASN A 168 14.55 2.54 -16.68
N TYR A 169 13.97 1.70 -15.83
CA TYR A 169 14.65 0.55 -15.25
C TYR A 169 14.86 -0.56 -16.29
N ILE A 170 13.81 -0.99 -17.00
CA ILE A 170 13.88 -2.05 -18.00
C ILE A 170 14.82 -1.69 -19.15
N ARG A 171 14.84 -0.44 -19.65
CA ARG A 171 15.81 -0.02 -20.69
C ARG A 171 17.27 -0.21 -20.24
N ARG A 172 17.58 0.04 -18.96
CA ARG A 172 18.92 -0.20 -18.39
C ARG A 172 19.20 -1.70 -18.30
N LEU A 173 18.24 -2.48 -17.82
CA LEU A 173 18.33 -3.94 -17.71
C LEU A 173 18.57 -4.61 -19.08
N GLU A 174 17.77 -4.28 -20.10
CA GLU A 174 17.93 -4.78 -21.50
C GLU A 174 19.27 -4.35 -22.13
N LEU A 175 19.80 -3.17 -21.79
CA LEU A 175 21.12 -2.73 -22.24
C LEU A 175 22.25 -3.51 -21.55
N VAL A 176 22.10 -3.83 -20.28
CA VAL A 176 23.05 -4.66 -19.53
C VAL A 176 23.02 -6.12 -20.01
N GLN A 177 21.84 -6.68 -20.27
CA GLN A 177 21.66 -8.02 -20.84
C GLN A 177 22.39 -8.15 -22.19
N ARG A 178 22.19 -7.20 -23.12
CA ARG A 178 22.91 -7.21 -24.41
C ARG A 178 24.43 -7.17 -24.26
N LYS A 179 24.97 -6.46 -23.26
CA LYS A 179 26.42 -6.48 -22.96
C LYS A 179 26.87 -7.84 -22.41
N HIS A 180 26.03 -8.50 -21.61
CA HIS A 180 26.28 -9.84 -21.10
C HIS A 180 26.31 -10.87 -22.24
N ASP A 181 25.35 -10.82 -23.16
CA ASP A 181 25.24 -11.75 -24.29
C ASP A 181 26.39 -11.58 -25.29
N LEU A 182 26.98 -10.39 -25.36
CA LEU A 182 28.23 -10.10 -26.08
C LEU A 182 29.51 -10.50 -25.31
N GLY A 183 29.38 -11.27 -24.22
CA GLY A 183 30.49 -11.88 -23.49
C GLY A 183 30.89 -11.18 -22.18
N ASN A 184 30.29 -10.04 -21.81
CA ASN A 184 30.57 -9.41 -20.52
C ASN A 184 29.74 -10.05 -19.39
N THR A 185 30.14 -11.24 -18.96
CA THR A 185 29.48 -12.04 -17.91
C THR A 185 29.36 -11.32 -16.56
N SER A 186 30.13 -10.25 -16.33
CA SER A 186 30.02 -9.42 -15.12
C SER A 186 28.90 -8.39 -15.17
N ALA A 187 28.38 -8.06 -16.36
CA ALA A 187 27.48 -6.92 -16.56
C ALA A 187 26.18 -7.05 -15.75
N LEU A 188 25.54 -8.22 -15.74
CA LEU A 188 24.28 -8.44 -15.01
C LEU A 188 24.41 -8.27 -13.49
N LYS A 189 25.62 -8.41 -12.92
CA LYS A 189 25.88 -8.16 -11.49
C LYS A 189 25.87 -6.67 -11.13
N GLN A 190 25.78 -5.77 -12.11
CA GLN A 190 25.81 -4.32 -11.93
C GLN A 190 24.42 -3.69 -11.76
N ILE A 191 23.33 -4.46 -11.94
CA ILE A 191 21.96 -3.98 -11.76
C ILE A 191 21.26 -4.78 -10.66
N LYS A 192 21.02 -4.14 -9.51
CA LYS A 192 20.22 -4.75 -8.45
C LYS A 192 18.77 -4.93 -8.93
N PRO A 193 18.07 -6.00 -8.53
CA PRO A 193 16.61 -6.05 -8.56
C PRO A 193 15.98 -4.85 -7.82
N VAL A 194 14.75 -4.46 -8.19
CA VAL A 194 14.11 -3.25 -7.65
C VAL A 194 12.72 -3.54 -7.08
N ASN A 195 12.39 -2.92 -5.93
CA ASN A 195 11.03 -2.90 -5.38
C ASN A 195 10.47 -1.47 -5.43
N PHE A 196 9.37 -1.27 -6.15
CA PHE A 196 8.59 -0.04 -6.10
C PHE A 196 7.58 -0.12 -4.97
N ILE A 197 7.48 0.88 -4.09
CA ILE A 197 6.39 1.01 -3.11
C ILE A 197 5.54 2.21 -3.50
N VAL A 198 4.34 1.97 -4.03
CA VAL A 198 3.36 3.02 -4.33
C VAL A 198 2.48 3.24 -3.11
N THR A 199 2.60 4.41 -2.48
CA THR A 199 1.82 4.78 -1.29
C THR A 199 0.73 5.77 -1.69
N THR A 200 -0.56 5.39 -1.61
CA THR A 200 -1.70 6.16 -2.13
C THR A 200 -2.94 6.00 -1.23
N ASP A 201 -3.86 6.96 -1.29
CA ASP A 201 -5.16 6.92 -0.60
C ASP A 201 -6.36 6.74 -1.53
N GLY A 202 -6.12 6.63 -2.85
CA GLY A 202 -7.13 6.77 -3.89
C GLY A 202 -7.08 5.69 -4.96
N VAL A 203 -8.07 5.76 -5.85
CA VAL A 203 -8.07 5.06 -7.14
C VAL A 203 -7.25 5.90 -8.12
N PRO A 204 -6.44 5.31 -9.02
CA PRO A 204 -5.74 6.06 -10.06
C PRO A 204 -6.69 6.89 -10.92
N SER A 205 -6.17 7.99 -11.48
CA SER A 205 -6.84 8.77 -12.52
C SER A 205 -6.56 8.28 -13.94
N ASP A 206 -5.70 7.26 -14.07
CA ASP A 206 -5.15 6.70 -15.29
C ASP A 206 -5.16 5.15 -15.25
N ASP A 207 -4.48 4.50 -16.20
CA ASP A 207 -4.44 3.04 -16.32
C ASP A 207 -3.05 2.47 -15.95
N PRO A 208 -2.81 2.11 -14.68
CA PRO A 208 -1.62 1.37 -14.28
C PRO A 208 -1.66 -0.11 -14.66
N GLU A 209 -2.83 -0.71 -14.92
CA GLU A 209 -2.96 -2.13 -15.28
C GLU A 209 -2.20 -2.39 -16.59
N SER A 210 -2.45 -1.59 -17.64
CA SER A 210 -1.76 -1.73 -18.93
C SER A 210 -0.23 -1.60 -18.80
N VAL A 211 0.24 -0.69 -17.95
CA VAL A 211 1.68 -0.45 -17.70
C VAL A 211 2.33 -1.64 -16.99
N ILE A 212 1.68 -2.17 -15.96
CA ILE A 212 2.14 -3.35 -15.21
C ILE A 212 2.18 -4.57 -16.13
N VAL A 213 1.13 -4.80 -16.92
CA VAL A 213 1.05 -5.94 -17.87
C VAL A 213 2.14 -5.84 -18.94
N ALA A 214 2.38 -4.66 -19.51
CA ALA A 214 3.46 -4.43 -20.48
C ALA A 214 4.85 -4.66 -19.85
N THR A 215 5.05 -4.24 -18.61
CA THR A 215 6.27 -4.45 -17.82
C THR A 215 6.52 -5.94 -17.58
N ALA A 216 5.53 -6.68 -17.09
CA ALA A 216 5.63 -8.11 -16.83
C ALA A 216 5.97 -8.91 -18.10
N ARG A 217 5.28 -8.63 -19.22
CA ARG A 217 5.55 -9.28 -20.52
C ARG A 217 6.98 -9.04 -21.02
N ARG A 218 7.54 -7.85 -20.81
CA ARG A 218 8.95 -7.56 -21.15
C ARG A 218 9.93 -8.32 -20.26
N LEU A 219 9.60 -8.48 -18.98
CA LEU A 219 10.41 -9.29 -18.06
C LEU A 219 10.40 -10.78 -18.45
N ASP A 220 9.25 -11.31 -18.84
CA ASP A 220 9.10 -12.68 -19.34
C ASP A 220 9.85 -12.90 -20.67
N LEU A 221 9.67 -12.01 -21.65
CA LEU A 221 10.37 -12.10 -22.94
C LEU A 221 11.90 -12.03 -22.78
N GLY A 222 12.38 -11.20 -21.86
CA GLY A 222 13.80 -11.09 -21.52
C GLY A 222 14.32 -12.22 -20.62
N HIS A 223 13.49 -13.19 -20.23
CA HIS A 223 13.83 -14.29 -19.32
C HIS A 223 14.45 -13.83 -17.98
N PHE A 224 14.08 -12.63 -17.52
CA PHE A 224 14.62 -12.06 -16.28
C PHE A 224 14.05 -12.76 -15.04
N PRO A 225 14.79 -12.82 -13.91
CA PRO A 225 14.32 -13.43 -12.67
C PRO A 225 12.96 -12.91 -12.20
N LEU A 226 12.13 -13.74 -11.56
CA LEU A 226 10.84 -13.31 -11.02
C LEU A 226 10.98 -12.19 -9.98
N SER A 227 12.04 -12.22 -9.17
CA SER A 227 12.36 -11.19 -8.19
C SER A 227 12.95 -9.89 -8.76
N GLN A 228 13.17 -9.79 -10.09
CA GLN A 228 13.86 -8.64 -10.71
C GLN A 228 13.13 -7.31 -10.51
N ILE A 229 11.80 -7.32 -10.55
CA ILE A 229 10.94 -6.17 -10.24
C ILE A 229 9.81 -6.65 -9.33
N GLY A 230 9.56 -5.91 -8.24
CA GLY A 230 8.32 -5.98 -7.48
C GLY A 230 7.64 -4.61 -7.43
N ILE A 231 6.31 -4.59 -7.42
CA ILE A 231 5.48 -3.40 -7.27
C ILE A 231 4.53 -3.65 -6.09
N GLN A 232 4.71 -2.89 -5.02
CA GLN A 232 3.90 -2.99 -3.83
C GLN A 232 3.02 -1.74 -3.71
N PHE A 233 1.71 -1.92 -3.72
CA PHE A 233 0.77 -0.88 -3.30
C PHE A 233 0.58 -0.91 -1.79
N VAL A 234 0.58 0.28 -1.17
CA VAL A 234 0.34 0.47 0.26
C VAL A 234 -0.73 1.55 0.41
N GLN A 235 -1.90 1.14 0.89
CA GLN A 235 -3.04 2.04 1.05
C GLN A 235 -2.95 2.85 2.35
N ILE A 236 -3.10 4.17 2.23
CA ILE A 236 -3.32 5.08 3.37
C ILE A 236 -4.80 5.45 3.45
N GLY A 237 -5.39 5.33 4.63
CA GLY A 237 -6.82 5.60 4.83
C GLY A 237 -7.74 4.53 4.25
N ASN A 238 -9.03 4.65 4.55
CA ASN A 238 -10.02 3.57 4.45
C ASN A 238 -11.01 3.71 3.27
N ALA A 239 -10.60 4.32 2.16
CA ALA A 239 -11.42 4.42 0.96
C ALA A 239 -11.66 3.02 0.35
N LYS A 240 -12.91 2.57 0.32
CA LYS A 240 -13.26 1.20 -0.09
C LYS A 240 -12.99 0.95 -1.57
N GLU A 241 -13.16 1.99 -2.36
CA GLU A 241 -12.96 2.02 -3.81
C GLU A 241 -11.46 1.80 -4.12
N ALA A 242 -10.58 2.48 -3.39
CA ALA A 242 -9.13 2.25 -3.46
C ALA A 242 -8.76 0.84 -2.98
N THR A 243 -9.31 0.37 -1.86
CA THR A 243 -9.07 -1.00 -1.37
C THR A 243 -9.47 -2.06 -2.41
N LYS A 244 -10.63 -1.89 -3.06
CA LYS A 244 -11.10 -2.78 -4.12
C LYS A 244 -10.16 -2.74 -5.32
N PHE A 245 -9.88 -1.56 -5.85
CA PHE A 245 -9.06 -1.38 -7.04
C PHE A 245 -7.64 -1.94 -6.85
N LEU A 246 -6.98 -1.63 -5.73
CA LEU A 246 -5.63 -2.13 -5.44
C LEU A 246 -5.61 -3.65 -5.25
N ARG A 247 -6.67 -4.25 -4.71
CA ARG A 247 -6.82 -5.72 -4.68
C ARG A 247 -7.00 -6.29 -6.09
N GLU A 248 -7.76 -5.64 -6.98
CA GLU A 248 -7.93 -6.11 -8.36
C GLU A 248 -6.60 -6.11 -9.14
N LEU A 249 -5.68 -5.16 -8.87
CA LEU A 249 -4.32 -5.18 -9.43
C LEU A 249 -3.43 -6.32 -8.89
N ASP A 250 -3.70 -6.83 -7.70
CA ASP A 250 -2.97 -7.92 -7.04
C ASP A 250 -3.53 -9.28 -7.54
N ASP A 251 -4.81 -9.55 -7.24
CA ASP A 251 -5.45 -10.85 -7.48
C ASP A 251 -5.68 -11.17 -8.98
N ALA A 252 -5.98 -10.18 -9.82
CA ALA A 252 -6.57 -10.44 -11.15
C ALA A 252 -5.56 -10.51 -12.30
N LEU A 253 -4.43 -9.78 -12.24
CA LEU A 253 -3.59 -9.53 -13.41
C LEU A 253 -2.91 -10.80 -13.94
N GLY A 254 -2.36 -11.64 -13.05
CA GLY A 254 -1.72 -12.89 -13.42
C GLY A 254 -2.66 -13.83 -14.18
N VAL A 255 -3.89 -14.00 -13.68
CA VAL A 255 -4.92 -14.85 -14.30
C VAL A 255 -5.44 -14.24 -15.60
N LYS A 256 -5.78 -12.95 -15.59
CA LYS A 256 -6.39 -12.23 -16.72
C LYS A 256 -5.47 -12.12 -17.94
N TYR A 257 -4.16 -11.98 -17.72
CA TYR A 257 -3.18 -11.74 -18.78
C TYR A 257 -2.14 -12.85 -18.99
N SER A 258 -2.15 -13.91 -18.17
CA SER A 258 -1.17 -15.00 -18.19
C SER A 258 0.27 -14.48 -18.09
N ILE A 259 0.51 -13.61 -17.11
CA ILE A 259 1.81 -12.98 -16.82
C ILE A 259 2.35 -13.43 -15.46
N ARG A 260 3.67 -13.26 -15.26
CA ARG A 260 4.27 -13.38 -13.92
C ARG A 260 3.59 -12.47 -12.90
N ASP A 261 3.56 -12.94 -11.65
CA ASP A 261 3.23 -12.09 -10.52
C ASP A 261 4.39 -11.15 -10.18
N ILE A 262 4.09 -9.85 -10.14
CA ILE A 262 4.98 -8.76 -9.73
C ILE A 262 4.26 -7.71 -8.87
N VAL A 263 2.99 -7.93 -8.50
CA VAL A 263 2.18 -6.94 -7.77
C VAL A 263 1.80 -7.49 -6.41
N ASP A 264 1.94 -6.69 -5.37
CA ASP A 264 1.43 -6.97 -4.04
C ASP A 264 0.60 -5.79 -3.54
N THR A 265 -0.48 -6.01 -2.81
CA THR A 265 -1.27 -4.94 -2.17
C THR A 265 -1.36 -5.11 -0.66
N THR A 266 -1.07 -4.02 0.07
CA THR A 266 -1.30 -3.91 1.51
C THR A 266 -2.46 -2.92 1.75
N PRO A 267 -3.65 -3.37 2.16
CA PRO A 267 -4.76 -2.49 2.49
C PRO A 267 -4.52 -1.75 3.81
N TYR A 268 -5.28 -0.69 4.04
CA TYR A 268 -5.17 0.09 5.29
C TYR A 268 -5.63 -0.73 6.50
N LEU A 269 -4.70 -1.04 7.41
CA LEU A 269 -4.91 -1.97 8.54
C LEU A 269 -5.61 -1.34 9.76
N ASN A 270 -6.40 -0.27 9.58
CA ASN A 270 -6.98 0.56 10.65
C ASN A 270 -5.96 1.14 11.64
N ALA A 271 -4.68 1.14 11.26
CA ALA A 271 -3.55 1.67 12.00
C ALA A 271 -2.72 2.55 11.06
N LYS A 272 -2.08 3.57 11.63
CA LYS A 272 -1.22 4.47 10.86
C LYS A 272 -0.05 3.70 10.25
N LEU A 273 0.32 4.04 9.02
CA LEU A 273 1.51 3.51 8.38
C LEU A 273 2.77 3.81 9.23
N THR A 274 3.61 2.80 9.45
CA THR A 274 4.90 2.93 10.14
C THR A 274 6.05 2.37 9.31
N SER A 275 7.28 2.71 9.66
CA SER A 275 8.48 2.16 9.00
C SER A 275 8.62 0.65 9.22
N GLU A 276 8.21 0.11 10.37
CA GLU A 276 8.20 -1.34 10.62
C GLU A 276 7.16 -2.07 9.76
N MET A 277 6.02 -1.43 9.46
CA MET A 277 5.07 -1.96 8.48
C MET A 277 5.73 -2.01 7.11
N LEU A 278 6.34 -0.91 6.65
CA LEU A 278 7.01 -0.85 5.34
C LEU A 278 8.15 -1.88 5.20
N ILE A 279 8.96 -2.08 6.23
CA ILE A 279 10.01 -3.11 6.25
C ILE A 279 9.40 -4.52 6.12
N LYS A 280 8.34 -4.84 6.88
CA LYS A 280 7.67 -6.15 6.79
C LYS A 280 7.05 -6.38 5.41
N ILE A 281 6.42 -5.36 4.86
CA ILE A 281 5.80 -5.37 3.54
C ILE A 281 6.85 -5.67 2.45
N LEU A 282 7.97 -4.94 2.44
CA LEU A 282 9.08 -5.18 1.52
C LEU A 282 9.62 -6.63 1.59
N ILE A 283 9.86 -7.14 2.80
CA ILE A 283 10.35 -8.50 3.00
C ILE A 283 9.32 -9.54 2.56
N GLY A 284 8.04 -9.31 2.88
CA GLY A 284 6.94 -10.19 2.46
C GLY A 284 6.87 -10.34 0.95
N GLY A 285 6.89 -9.24 0.20
CA GLY A 285 6.87 -9.26 -1.25
C GLY A 285 8.13 -9.91 -1.86
N ILE A 286 9.33 -9.59 -1.34
CA ILE A 286 10.58 -10.22 -1.79
C ILE A 286 10.52 -11.74 -1.60
N ASN A 287 10.15 -12.20 -0.40
CA ASN A 287 10.10 -13.63 -0.10
C ASN A 287 9.07 -14.35 -0.98
N ARG A 288 7.87 -13.78 -1.20
CA ARG A 288 6.87 -14.35 -2.13
C ARG A 288 7.40 -14.56 -3.55
N ARG A 289 8.22 -13.63 -4.08
CA ARG A 289 8.82 -13.74 -5.43
C ARG A 289 10.01 -14.71 -5.50
N VAL A 290 10.74 -14.89 -4.40
CA VAL A 290 11.89 -15.81 -4.32
C VAL A 290 11.43 -17.25 -4.07
N ASP A 291 10.49 -17.46 -3.16
CA ASP A 291 9.98 -18.77 -2.80
C ASP A 291 8.87 -19.21 -3.78
N HIS A 292 9.21 -20.03 -4.77
CA HIS A 292 8.26 -20.62 -5.74
C HIS A 292 7.24 -21.62 -5.11
N ARG A 293 7.07 -21.56 -3.79
CA ARG A 293 6.03 -22.22 -3.01
C ARG A 293 5.24 -21.12 -2.31
N GLY A 294 4.22 -20.59 -2.96
CA GLY A 294 3.30 -19.66 -2.30
C GLY A 294 2.65 -20.34 -1.09
N THR A 295 2.92 -19.85 0.13
CA THR A 295 2.11 -20.10 1.34
C THR A 295 2.57 -19.22 2.53
N ASP A 296 1.60 -18.60 3.20
CA ASP A 296 1.51 -18.42 4.67
C ASP A 296 2.71 -17.87 5.48
N ALA A 297 3.30 -16.74 5.07
CA ALA A 297 4.33 -16.05 5.86
C ALA A 297 3.85 -14.81 6.67
N VAL A 298 2.66 -14.24 6.40
CA VAL A 298 2.30 -12.88 6.91
C VAL A 298 1.11 -12.83 7.89
N MET A 299 0.19 -13.81 7.90
CA MET A 299 -0.99 -13.80 8.80
C MET A 299 -0.69 -14.29 10.24
N GLY A 300 0.58 -14.22 10.65
CA GLY A 300 1.11 -14.83 11.87
C GLY A 300 1.23 -13.94 13.11
N LEU A 301 0.39 -12.91 13.30
CA LEU A 301 0.27 -12.19 14.59
C LEU A 301 -1.10 -11.51 14.73
N ARG A 302 -1.77 -11.78 15.87
CA ARG A 302 -3.10 -11.25 16.21
C ARG A 302 -3.07 -9.74 16.51
N VAL A 303 -4.26 -9.14 16.34
CA VAL A 303 -4.68 -7.82 16.87
C VAL A 303 -4.47 -7.76 18.38
#